data_AF-A0A963MYF2-F1
#
_entry.id   AF-A0A963MYF2-F1
#
_cell.length_a   1.000
_cell.length_b   1.000
_cell.length_c   1.000
_cell.angle_alpha   90.00
_cell.angle_beta   90.00
_cell.angle_gamma   90.00
#
_symmetry.space_group_name_H-M   'P 1'
#
loop_
_entity.id
_entity.type
_entity.pdbx_description
1 polymer ?
#
loop_
_entity_poly.entity_id
_entity_poly.type
_entity_poly.pdbx_seq_one_letter_code
_entity_poly.pdbx_strand_id
1 'polypeptide(L)'
;MPQPDGPDLFDAHGRCLPGRTSAPVHRESRRYFRLGEPEIAPAAILARTAQHLAPDLETSLESFRDRIASTRQQLEADPLTRNVLRGVAVPFILPRLSVHDIGETFDTRFLPAVGNAYRAHLPDYDFVDHHPAGTAGKLTSRPGARHERLLAAMAQGEVCGLYFPCLTEFSVPAAVDRLAELPACFLLSGAFDTAAALVGTPDLLLRRDGYPPLLWLSGVEAEAPDAGYHFEAYGYNLTFNRRPHLGQTAEYWWHGLTVLCED
;
A
#
# COMPACT_ATOMS: atom_id res chain seq x y z
N MET A 1 -4.32 4.72 -40.83
CA MET A 1 -3.13 4.50 -39.99
C MET A 1 -3.59 4.60 -38.55
N PRO A 2 -3.41 3.57 -37.72
CA PRO A 2 -3.71 3.70 -36.29
C PRO A 2 -2.72 4.70 -35.69
N GLN A 3 -3.23 5.62 -34.86
CA GLN A 3 -2.40 6.51 -34.07
C GLN A 3 -1.56 5.69 -33.07
N PRO A 4 -0.35 6.15 -32.71
CA PRO A 4 0.44 5.43 -31.72
C PRO A 4 -0.30 5.47 -30.39
N ASP A 5 -0.53 4.30 -29.81
CA ASP A 5 -0.98 4.13 -28.43
C ASP A 5 -0.14 5.08 -27.54
N GLY A 6 -0.81 5.86 -26.69
CA GLY A 6 -0.11 6.64 -25.67
C GLY A 6 0.79 5.72 -24.83
N PRO A 7 1.89 6.23 -24.25
CA PRO A 7 2.82 5.38 -23.52
C PRO A 7 2.09 4.66 -22.37
N ASP A 8 2.29 3.34 -22.26
CA ASP A 8 1.78 2.52 -21.16
C ASP A 8 2.04 3.22 -19.81
N LEU A 9 1.09 3.14 -18.87
CA LEU A 9 1.28 3.70 -17.51
C LEU A 9 2.05 2.74 -16.60
N PHE A 10 2.03 1.44 -16.91
CA PHE A 10 2.69 0.38 -16.16
C PHE A 10 3.44 -0.55 -17.14
N ASP A 11 4.62 -1.00 -16.75
CA ASP A 11 5.42 -1.89 -17.58
C ASP A 11 4.96 -3.35 -17.55
N ALA A 12 5.66 -4.21 -18.28
CA ALA A 12 5.30 -5.62 -18.43
C ALA A 12 5.29 -6.43 -17.12
N HIS A 13 5.75 -5.86 -16.01
CA HIS A 13 5.80 -6.48 -14.69
C HIS A 13 4.96 -5.71 -13.66
N GLY A 14 4.11 -4.79 -14.12
CA GLY A 14 3.21 -4.00 -13.27
C GLY A 14 3.88 -2.89 -12.48
N ARG A 15 5.15 -2.55 -12.75
CA ARG A 15 5.77 -1.35 -12.19
C ARG A 15 5.17 -0.11 -12.86
N CYS A 16 4.80 0.89 -12.07
CA CYS A 16 4.35 2.19 -12.57
C CYS A 16 5.51 2.92 -13.25
N LEU A 17 5.29 3.36 -14.49
CA LEU A 17 6.29 4.06 -15.28
C LEU A 17 6.41 5.52 -14.82
N PRO A 18 7.63 6.09 -14.70
CA PRO A 18 7.85 7.41 -14.08
C PRO A 18 7.14 8.63 -14.69
N GLY A 19 6.66 8.54 -15.94
CA GLY A 19 5.96 9.66 -16.58
C GLY A 19 6.79 10.93 -16.69
N ARG A 20 6.17 12.09 -16.46
CA ARG A 20 6.80 13.42 -16.60
C ARG A 20 7.25 14.04 -15.26
N THR A 21 7.42 13.24 -14.21
CA THR A 21 7.82 13.77 -12.90
C THR A 21 9.14 14.55 -12.96
N SER A 22 9.19 15.64 -12.20
CA SER A 22 10.37 16.49 -12.04
C SER A 22 11.22 16.10 -10.83
N ALA A 23 10.66 15.31 -9.91
CA ALA A 23 11.31 14.84 -8.71
C ALA A 23 12.12 13.54 -8.97
N PRO A 24 13.07 13.19 -8.07
CA PRO A 24 13.93 12.04 -8.28
C PRO A 24 13.17 10.72 -8.40
N VAL A 25 13.52 9.96 -9.43
CA VAL A 25 13.00 8.62 -9.72
C VAL A 25 13.99 7.90 -10.63
N HIS A 26 14.15 6.59 -10.46
CA HIS A 26 14.91 5.81 -11.43
C HIS A 26 14.05 5.54 -12.66
N ARG A 27 14.52 5.95 -13.84
CA ARG A 27 13.79 5.73 -15.10
C ARG A 27 13.71 4.25 -15.47
N GLU A 28 14.80 3.53 -15.25
CA GLU A 28 14.93 2.10 -15.46
C GLU A 28 15.19 1.42 -14.12
N SER A 29 14.48 0.33 -13.85
CA SER A 29 14.67 -0.47 -12.63
C SER A 29 15.52 -1.69 -12.91
N ARG A 30 16.53 -1.93 -12.05
CA ARG A 30 17.32 -3.17 -12.07
C ARG A 30 16.56 -4.36 -11.49
N ARG A 31 15.42 -4.12 -10.83
CA ARG A 31 14.57 -5.15 -10.18
C ARG A 31 15.36 -6.05 -9.22
N TYR A 32 16.35 -5.45 -8.54
CA TYR A 32 17.19 -6.15 -7.58
C TYR A 32 16.44 -6.41 -6.28
N PHE A 33 15.76 -5.39 -5.75
CA PHE A 33 14.81 -5.51 -4.66
C PHE A 33 13.47 -5.96 -5.22
N ARG A 34 12.82 -6.95 -4.59
CA ARG A 34 11.46 -7.37 -4.96
C ARG A 34 10.73 -7.81 -3.71
N LEU A 35 9.42 -7.92 -3.78
CA LEU A 35 8.60 -8.44 -2.68
C LEU A 35 8.81 -9.94 -2.50
N GLY A 36 8.31 -10.51 -1.41
CA GLY A 36 8.12 -11.95 -1.30
C GLY A 36 7.12 -12.46 -2.34
N GLU A 37 6.89 -13.76 -2.33
CA GLU A 37 5.86 -14.41 -3.15
C GLU A 37 4.79 -15.03 -2.22
N PRO A 38 4.08 -14.20 -1.42
CA PRO A 38 3.10 -14.71 -0.48
C PRO A 38 1.90 -15.30 -1.23
N GLU A 39 1.24 -16.27 -0.61
CA GLU A 39 -0.04 -16.77 -1.11
C GLU A 39 -1.13 -15.71 -0.90
N ILE A 40 -1.68 -15.20 -2.00
CA ILE A 40 -2.80 -14.24 -1.97
C ILE A 40 -4.12 -15.02 -1.93
N ALA A 41 -4.56 -15.37 -0.71
CA ALA A 41 -5.78 -16.13 -0.47
C ALA A 41 -6.86 -15.24 0.21
N PRO A 42 -7.94 -14.83 -0.50
CA PRO A 42 -8.97 -13.94 0.05
C PRO A 42 -9.59 -14.42 1.37
N ALA A 43 -9.75 -15.74 1.54
CA ALA A 43 -10.29 -16.31 2.78
C ALA A 43 -9.34 -16.09 3.98
N ALA A 44 -8.04 -16.28 3.76
CA ALA A 44 -7.03 -16.06 4.79
C ALA A 44 -6.87 -14.57 5.12
N ILE A 45 -6.91 -13.71 4.09
CA ILE A 45 -6.88 -12.25 4.25
C ILE A 45 -8.08 -11.80 5.10
N LEU A 46 -9.30 -12.21 4.75
CA LEU A 46 -10.50 -11.85 5.48
C LEU A 46 -10.44 -12.32 6.94
N ALA A 47 -10.04 -13.58 7.16
CA ALA A 47 -9.92 -14.15 8.51
C ALA A 47 -8.88 -13.41 9.36
N ARG A 48 -7.69 -13.10 8.82
CA ARG A 48 -6.66 -12.34 9.53
C ARG A 48 -7.11 -10.92 9.85
N THR A 49 -7.76 -10.25 8.90
CA THR A 49 -8.31 -8.91 9.14
C THR A 49 -9.38 -8.92 10.22
N ALA A 50 -10.31 -9.88 10.18
CA ALA A 50 -11.32 -10.03 11.23
C ALA A 50 -10.66 -10.28 12.59
N GLN A 51 -9.67 -11.17 12.65
CA GLN A 51 -9.00 -11.53 13.90
C GLN A 51 -8.19 -10.37 14.51
N HIS A 52 -7.48 -9.58 13.70
CA HIS A 52 -6.46 -8.67 14.20
C HIS A 52 -6.80 -7.18 14.09
N LEU A 53 -7.68 -6.78 13.17
CA LEU A 53 -7.95 -5.38 12.85
C LEU A 53 -9.43 -4.98 13.02
N ALA A 54 -10.34 -5.88 12.68
CA ALA A 54 -11.77 -5.60 12.59
C ALA A 54 -12.62 -6.82 13.03
N PRO A 55 -12.71 -7.14 14.33
CA PRO A 55 -13.44 -8.30 14.83
C PRO A 55 -14.94 -8.28 14.49
N ASP A 56 -15.52 -7.09 14.31
CA ASP A 56 -16.93 -6.90 13.99
C ASP A 56 -17.18 -6.77 12.48
N LEU A 57 -16.31 -7.33 11.65
CA LEU A 57 -16.44 -7.26 10.19
C LEU A 57 -17.70 -7.98 9.70
N GLU A 58 -18.53 -7.29 8.91
CA GLU A 58 -19.79 -7.83 8.37
C GLU A 58 -19.63 -8.41 6.96
N THR A 59 -18.61 -7.99 6.21
CA THR A 59 -18.37 -8.46 4.84
C THR A 59 -18.15 -9.98 4.80
N SER A 60 -19.00 -10.66 4.02
CA SER A 60 -18.86 -12.10 3.77
C SER A 60 -17.71 -12.41 2.80
N LEU A 61 -17.19 -13.64 2.85
CA LEU A 61 -16.15 -14.10 1.93
C LEU A 61 -16.58 -14.04 0.45
N GLU A 62 -17.85 -14.31 0.16
CA GLU A 62 -18.41 -14.22 -1.19
C GLU A 62 -18.39 -12.77 -1.68
N SER A 63 -18.94 -11.85 -0.89
CA SER A 63 -18.94 -10.41 -1.20
C SER A 63 -17.50 -9.88 -1.39
N PHE A 64 -16.58 -10.27 -0.51
CA PHE A 64 -15.17 -9.86 -0.63
C PHE A 64 -14.54 -10.35 -1.93
N ARG A 65 -14.78 -11.61 -2.32
CA ARG A 65 -14.25 -12.17 -3.58
C ARG A 65 -14.84 -11.48 -4.80
N ASP A 66 -16.14 -11.24 -4.79
CA ASP A 66 -16.84 -10.64 -5.94
C ASP A 66 -16.39 -9.20 -6.18
N ARG A 67 -16.28 -8.39 -5.11
CA ARG A 67 -15.77 -7.01 -5.19
C ARG A 67 -14.35 -6.95 -5.74
N ILE A 68 -13.48 -7.85 -5.28
CA ILE A 68 -12.10 -7.95 -5.77
C ILE A 68 -12.07 -8.42 -7.24
N ALA A 69 -12.85 -9.44 -7.60
CA ALA A 69 -12.92 -9.95 -8.96
C ALA A 69 -13.44 -8.89 -9.95
N SER A 70 -14.50 -8.17 -9.58
CA SER A 70 -15.06 -7.06 -10.35
C SER A 70 -14.01 -5.96 -10.58
N THR A 71 -13.33 -5.52 -9.52
CA THR A 71 -12.27 -4.50 -9.63
C THR A 71 -11.11 -4.97 -10.52
N ARG A 72 -10.68 -6.22 -10.41
CA ARG A 72 -9.66 -6.79 -11.31
C ARG A 72 -10.14 -6.83 -12.76
N GLN A 73 -11.39 -7.19 -13.00
CA GLN A 73 -11.96 -7.20 -14.36
C GLN A 73 -12.01 -5.79 -14.97
N GLN A 74 -12.41 -4.78 -14.19
CA GLN A 74 -12.40 -3.38 -14.62
C GLN A 74 -10.97 -2.92 -14.98
N LEU A 75 -9.99 -3.22 -14.11
CA LEU A 75 -8.58 -2.86 -14.36
C LEU A 75 -7.99 -3.59 -15.57
N GLU A 76 -8.35 -4.86 -15.79
CA GLU A 76 -7.90 -5.65 -16.94
C GLU A 76 -8.52 -5.17 -18.27
N ALA A 77 -9.76 -4.68 -18.22
CA ALA A 77 -10.49 -4.20 -19.39
C ALA A 77 -9.96 -2.86 -19.93
N ASP A 78 -9.35 -2.02 -19.09
CA ASP A 78 -8.78 -0.74 -19.48
C ASP A 78 -7.29 -0.89 -19.90
N PRO A 79 -6.92 -0.56 -21.16
CA PRO A 79 -5.53 -0.61 -21.63
C PRO A 79 -4.54 0.20 -20.78
N LEU A 80 -4.98 1.29 -20.15
CA LEU A 80 -4.13 2.15 -19.31
C LEU A 80 -3.78 1.49 -17.97
N THR A 81 -4.62 0.58 -17.47
CA THR A 81 -4.48 0.02 -16.12
C THR A 81 -4.13 -1.45 -16.10
N ARG A 82 -4.47 -2.23 -17.13
CA ARG A 82 -4.31 -3.70 -17.15
C ARG A 82 -2.93 -4.20 -16.74
N ASN A 83 -1.89 -3.45 -17.11
CA ASN A 83 -0.51 -3.84 -16.83
C ASN A 83 -0.18 -3.80 -15.32
N VAL A 84 -0.91 -3.02 -14.49
CA VAL A 84 -0.72 -3.03 -13.02
C VAL A 84 -0.96 -4.43 -12.42
N LEU A 85 -1.88 -5.21 -13.02
CA LEU A 85 -2.20 -6.57 -12.60
C LEU A 85 -1.12 -7.60 -12.93
N ARG A 86 -0.08 -7.21 -13.69
CA ARG A 86 1.13 -8.04 -13.90
C ARG A 86 2.10 -7.99 -12.73
N GLY A 87 1.89 -7.05 -11.80
CA GLY A 87 2.61 -6.95 -10.53
C GLY A 87 1.86 -7.63 -9.39
N VAL A 88 2.34 -7.41 -8.17
CA VAL A 88 1.66 -7.87 -6.96
C VAL A 88 0.40 -7.02 -6.73
N ALA A 89 -0.72 -7.69 -6.49
CA ALA A 89 -2.00 -7.08 -6.15
C ALA A 89 -2.52 -7.74 -4.86
N VAL A 90 -2.51 -7.02 -3.74
CA VAL A 90 -2.92 -7.54 -2.43
C VAL A 90 -4.32 -7.05 -2.12
N PRO A 91 -5.34 -7.94 -2.06
CA PRO A 91 -6.65 -7.61 -1.52
C PRO A 91 -6.53 -7.17 -0.07
N PHE A 92 -7.29 -6.15 0.30
CA PHE A 92 -7.46 -5.76 1.69
C PHE A 92 -8.92 -5.42 1.98
N ILE A 93 -9.27 -5.42 3.26
CA ILE A 93 -10.53 -4.87 3.75
C ILE A 93 -10.26 -4.00 4.97
N LEU A 94 -10.99 -2.89 5.07
CA LEU A 94 -10.93 -1.93 6.16
C LEU A 94 -12.28 -1.86 6.87
N PRO A 95 -12.29 -1.75 8.21
CA PRO A 95 -13.51 -1.57 8.97
C PRO A 95 -14.16 -0.21 8.66
N ARG A 96 -15.48 -0.14 8.85
CA ARG A 96 -16.15 1.15 8.96
C ARG A 96 -15.60 1.93 10.15
N LEU A 97 -15.10 3.14 9.91
CA LEU A 97 -14.50 3.98 10.92
C LEU A 97 -14.51 5.45 10.51
N SER A 98 -15.01 6.31 11.40
CA SER A 98 -14.81 7.76 11.32
C SER A 98 -13.46 8.12 11.94
N VAL A 99 -12.55 8.63 11.13
CA VAL A 99 -11.18 8.95 11.55
C VAL A 99 -11.06 10.45 11.83
N HIS A 100 -10.78 10.80 13.09
CA HIS A 100 -10.53 12.18 13.50
C HIS A 100 -9.03 12.54 13.48
N ASP A 101 -8.19 11.62 13.95
CA ASP A 101 -6.73 11.71 13.93
C ASP A 101 -6.18 10.43 13.27
N ILE A 102 -5.47 10.59 12.15
CA ILE A 102 -4.92 9.47 11.38
C ILE A 102 -3.87 8.74 12.20
N GLY A 103 -2.99 9.47 12.89
CA GLY A 103 -1.89 8.92 13.65
C GLY A 103 -2.35 8.20 14.91
N GLU A 104 -3.30 8.78 15.65
CA GLU A 104 -3.86 8.11 16.84
C GLU A 104 -4.56 6.81 16.45
N THR A 105 -5.35 6.85 15.38
CA THR A 105 -6.02 5.65 14.85
C THR A 105 -5.00 4.61 14.38
N PHE A 106 -3.93 5.05 13.73
CA PHE A 106 -2.88 4.17 13.26
C PHE A 106 -2.15 3.48 14.41
N ASP A 107 -1.69 4.25 15.40
CA ASP A 107 -0.95 3.75 16.57
C ASP A 107 -1.77 2.80 17.43
N THR A 108 -3.04 3.11 17.65
CA THR A 108 -3.89 2.37 18.60
C THR A 108 -4.56 1.16 17.99
N ARG A 109 -4.74 1.13 16.66
CA ARG A 109 -5.50 0.08 15.97
C ARG A 109 -4.72 -0.63 14.88
N PHE A 110 -4.17 0.09 13.91
CA PHE A 110 -3.59 -0.51 12.71
C PHE A 110 -2.19 -1.08 12.93
N LEU A 111 -1.31 -0.32 13.57
CA LEU A 111 0.07 -0.71 13.81
C LEU A 111 0.16 -1.95 14.72
N PRO A 112 -0.60 -2.05 15.84
CA PRO A 112 -0.65 -3.26 16.65
C PRO A 112 -1.24 -4.44 15.88
N ALA A 113 -2.24 -4.22 15.01
CA ALA A 113 -2.83 -5.27 14.18
C ALA A 113 -1.80 -5.86 13.21
N VAL A 114 -0.97 -5.03 12.57
CA VAL A 114 0.15 -5.49 11.72
C VAL A 114 1.10 -6.36 12.54
N GLY A 115 1.55 -5.89 13.70
CA GLY A 115 2.48 -6.65 14.52
C GLY A 115 1.91 -7.98 15.02
N ASN A 116 0.62 -8.00 15.39
CA ASN A 116 -0.06 -9.21 15.86
C ASN A 116 -0.27 -10.22 14.74
N ALA A 117 -0.70 -9.77 13.55
CA ALA A 117 -0.85 -10.63 12.38
C ALA A 117 0.51 -11.20 11.93
N TYR A 118 1.57 -10.39 11.97
CA TYR A 118 2.93 -10.82 11.65
C TYR A 118 3.41 -11.94 12.58
N ARG A 119 3.38 -11.72 13.90
CA ARG A 119 3.79 -12.73 14.89
C ARG A 119 2.93 -14.00 14.84
N ALA A 120 1.62 -13.86 14.60
CA ALA A 120 0.74 -15.01 14.49
C ALA A 120 1.04 -15.86 13.24
N HIS A 121 1.40 -15.21 12.12
CA HIS A 121 1.70 -15.89 10.86
C HIS A 121 3.14 -16.43 10.81
N LEU A 122 4.07 -15.74 11.45
CA LEU A 122 5.51 -16.03 11.43
C LEU A 122 6.05 -16.08 12.87
N PRO A 123 5.76 -17.15 13.63
CA PRO A 123 6.03 -17.22 15.08
C PRO A 123 7.52 -17.20 15.44
N ASP A 124 8.41 -17.49 14.49
CA ASP A 124 9.87 -17.44 14.68
C ASP A 124 10.44 -16.02 14.50
N TYR A 125 9.62 -15.06 14.05
CA TYR A 125 10.04 -13.69 13.74
C TYR A 125 9.16 -12.68 14.50
N ASP A 126 9.63 -11.44 14.58
CA ASP A 126 8.97 -10.39 15.34
C ASP A 126 8.65 -9.14 14.50
N PHE A 127 7.77 -8.32 15.06
CA PHE A 127 7.47 -6.97 14.60
C PHE A 127 8.00 -5.94 15.60
N VAL A 128 8.80 -5.00 15.11
CA VAL A 128 9.41 -3.93 15.94
C VAL A 128 8.99 -2.55 15.46
N ASP A 129 8.38 -1.78 16.35
CA ASP A 129 8.18 -0.34 16.16
C ASP A 129 9.41 0.44 16.66
N HIS A 130 10.12 1.08 15.74
CA HIS A 130 11.29 1.94 16.04
C HIS A 130 10.91 3.41 16.31
N HIS A 131 9.63 3.75 16.31
CA HIS A 131 9.12 5.09 16.60
C HIS A 131 8.23 5.13 17.86
N PRO A 132 8.77 4.84 19.05
CA PRO A 132 7.99 4.72 20.29
C PRO A 132 7.30 6.02 20.74
N ALA A 133 7.64 7.15 20.13
CA ALA A 133 6.97 8.43 20.36
C ALA A 133 5.57 8.51 19.72
N GLY A 134 5.15 7.49 18.96
CA GLY A 134 3.85 7.41 18.29
C GLY A 134 3.70 8.41 17.13
N THR A 135 2.62 8.27 16.38
CA THR A 135 2.23 9.11 15.25
C THR A 135 0.98 9.96 15.52
N ALA A 136 0.32 9.84 16.68
CA ALA A 136 -0.79 10.70 17.10
C ALA A 136 -0.49 12.20 16.92
N GLY A 137 -1.39 12.91 16.22
CA GLY A 137 -1.24 14.32 15.87
C GLY A 137 -0.14 14.63 14.86
N LYS A 138 0.54 13.62 14.30
CA LYS A 138 1.70 13.76 13.41
C LYS A 138 1.44 13.29 11.98
N LEU A 139 0.28 12.70 11.69
CA LEU A 139 -0.09 12.25 10.35
C LEU A 139 -1.30 13.01 9.83
N THR A 140 -1.16 13.55 8.61
CA THR A 140 -2.25 14.13 7.84
C THR A 140 -2.31 13.49 6.45
N SER A 141 -3.47 13.59 5.78
CA SER A 141 -3.58 13.16 4.39
C SER A 141 -2.68 14.04 3.52
N ARG A 142 -1.83 13.44 2.70
CA ARG A 142 -0.94 14.19 1.82
C ARG A 142 -1.74 14.85 0.69
N PRO A 143 -1.56 16.15 0.43
CA PRO A 143 -2.19 16.80 -0.73
C PRO A 143 -1.83 16.09 -2.05
N GLY A 144 -2.83 15.84 -2.88
CA GLY A 144 -2.67 15.15 -4.16
C GLY A 144 -2.59 13.62 -4.07
N ALA A 145 -2.49 13.02 -2.87
CA ALA A 145 -2.50 11.56 -2.68
C ALA A 145 -3.88 10.92 -2.88
N ARG A 146 -4.96 11.73 -2.87
CA ARG A 146 -6.35 11.28 -2.93
C ARG A 146 -6.77 10.42 -1.73
N HIS A 147 -6.01 10.45 -0.63
CA HIS A 147 -6.22 9.61 0.55
C HIS A 147 -7.52 9.96 1.31
N GLU A 148 -7.95 11.21 1.21
CA GLU A 148 -9.24 11.69 1.74
C GLU A 148 -10.44 10.90 1.21
N ARG A 149 -10.34 10.32 0.01
CA ARG A 149 -11.39 9.45 -0.54
C ARG A 149 -11.49 8.13 0.20
N LEU A 150 -10.36 7.57 0.64
CA LEU A 150 -10.36 6.37 1.48
C LEU A 150 -11.00 6.68 2.84
N LEU A 151 -10.62 7.80 3.47
CA LEU A 151 -11.20 8.21 4.75
C LEU A 151 -12.72 8.44 4.65
N ALA A 152 -13.17 9.09 3.57
CA ALA A 152 -14.59 9.27 3.31
C ALA A 152 -15.32 7.95 3.12
N ALA A 153 -14.75 6.99 2.38
CA ALA A 153 -15.33 5.66 2.20
C ALA A 153 -15.42 4.89 3.52
N MET A 154 -14.36 4.91 4.34
CA MET A 154 -14.35 4.26 5.66
C MET A 154 -15.42 4.84 6.61
N ALA A 155 -15.73 6.13 6.52
CA ALA A 155 -16.79 6.73 7.34
C ALA A 155 -18.19 6.20 6.97
N GLN A 156 -18.39 5.80 5.71
CA GLN A 156 -19.67 5.30 5.21
C GLN A 156 -19.86 3.79 5.47
N GLY A 157 -18.81 2.99 5.32
CA GLY A 157 -18.91 1.54 5.41
C GLY A 157 -17.56 0.82 5.43
N GLU A 158 -17.62 -0.51 5.37
CA GLU A 158 -16.44 -1.34 5.18
C GLU A 158 -15.89 -1.19 3.76
N VAL A 159 -14.58 -1.02 3.65
CA VAL A 159 -13.93 -0.73 2.36
C VAL A 159 -13.10 -1.91 1.93
N CYS A 160 -13.45 -2.54 0.81
CA CYS A 160 -12.59 -3.49 0.13
C CYS A 160 -11.69 -2.77 -0.89
N GLY A 161 -10.49 -3.28 -1.13
CA GLY A 161 -9.59 -2.69 -2.13
C GLY A 161 -8.44 -3.60 -2.54
N LEU A 162 -7.69 -3.13 -3.52
CA LEU A 162 -6.45 -3.73 -3.99
C LEU A 162 -5.28 -2.77 -3.73
N TYR A 163 -4.26 -3.27 -3.05
CA TYR A 163 -2.99 -2.60 -2.81
C TYR A 163 -1.94 -3.08 -3.81
N PHE A 164 -1.29 -2.14 -4.50
CA PHE A 164 -0.30 -2.36 -5.54
C PHE A 164 1.02 -1.69 -5.17
N PRO A 165 1.98 -2.39 -4.55
CA PRO A 165 3.33 -1.88 -4.30
C PRO A 165 4.12 -1.80 -5.62
N CYS A 166 3.80 -0.80 -6.45
CA CYS A 166 4.18 -0.73 -7.86
C CYS A 166 4.96 0.54 -8.26
N LEU A 167 5.00 1.55 -7.40
CA LEU A 167 5.80 2.76 -7.59
C LEU A 167 7.21 2.50 -7.05
N THR A 168 8.00 1.75 -7.80
CA THR A 168 9.34 1.34 -7.37
C THR A 168 10.40 2.38 -7.74
N GLU A 169 11.26 2.71 -6.78
CA GLU A 169 12.42 3.61 -6.97
C GLU A 169 12.00 5.06 -7.25
N PHE A 170 10.87 5.48 -6.68
CA PHE A 170 10.39 6.87 -6.67
C PHE A 170 10.79 7.56 -5.37
N SER A 171 11.08 8.85 -5.43
CA SER A 171 10.93 9.74 -4.26
C SER A 171 9.45 9.93 -3.92
N VAL A 172 9.12 10.36 -2.70
CA VAL A 172 7.71 10.65 -2.35
C VAL A 172 7.11 11.75 -3.25
N PRO A 173 7.79 12.88 -3.50
CA PRO A 173 7.27 13.87 -4.44
C PRO A 173 7.08 13.31 -5.86
N ALA A 174 7.96 12.42 -6.34
CA ALA A 174 7.80 11.80 -7.65
C ALA A 174 6.58 10.87 -7.70
N ALA A 175 6.27 10.16 -6.61
CA ALA A 175 5.07 9.34 -6.51
C ALA A 175 3.78 10.18 -6.58
N VAL A 176 3.77 11.37 -5.94
CA VAL A 176 2.66 12.32 -6.00
C VAL A 176 2.49 12.90 -7.40
N ASP A 177 3.58 13.39 -8.01
CA ASP A 177 3.58 13.88 -9.40
C ASP A 177 3.00 12.81 -10.33
N ARG A 178 3.46 11.56 -10.15
CA ARG A 178 3.02 10.45 -10.99
C ARG A 178 1.52 10.18 -10.84
N LEU A 179 1.01 10.17 -9.61
CA LEU A 179 -0.41 9.95 -9.35
C LEU A 179 -1.30 10.97 -10.08
N ALA A 180 -0.85 12.23 -10.22
CA ALA A 180 -1.60 13.26 -10.93
C ALA A 180 -1.86 12.91 -12.41
N GLU A 181 -1.01 12.10 -13.01
CA GLU A 181 -1.15 11.60 -14.39
C GLU A 181 -1.88 10.24 -14.49
N LEU A 182 -2.14 9.57 -13.36
CA LEU A 182 -2.83 8.28 -13.33
C LEU A 182 -4.36 8.45 -13.29
N PRO A 183 -5.11 7.45 -13.83
CA PRO A 183 -6.58 7.41 -13.75
C PRO A 183 -7.10 7.69 -12.35
N ALA A 184 -8.31 8.27 -12.30
CA ALA A 184 -8.93 8.70 -11.04
C ALA A 184 -9.17 7.53 -10.06
N CYS A 185 -9.22 6.28 -10.50
CA CYS A 185 -9.39 5.12 -9.62
C CYS A 185 -8.21 4.89 -8.65
N PHE A 186 -7.01 5.36 -9.00
CA PHE A 186 -5.83 5.19 -8.15
C PHE A 186 -5.76 6.25 -7.05
N LEU A 187 -5.36 5.81 -5.86
CA LEU A 187 -4.94 6.61 -4.71
C LEU A 187 -3.49 6.27 -4.39
N LEU A 188 -2.74 7.18 -3.79
CA LEU A 188 -1.41 6.87 -3.24
C LEU A 188 -1.61 6.23 -1.86
N SER A 189 -1.05 5.05 -1.66
CA SER A 189 -1.29 4.28 -0.45
C SER A 189 -0.67 4.94 0.77
N GLY A 190 -1.44 5.03 1.85
CA GLY A 190 -1.06 5.68 3.10
C GLY A 190 -0.99 4.68 4.25
N ALA A 191 -1.34 5.15 5.44
CA ALA A 191 -1.21 4.38 6.66
C ALA A 191 -2.15 3.17 6.71
N PHE A 192 -3.44 3.37 6.46
CA PHE A 192 -4.48 2.35 6.72
C PHE A 192 -4.51 1.22 5.69
N ASP A 193 -4.49 1.54 4.40
CA ASP A 193 -4.52 0.57 3.31
C ASP A 193 -3.23 -0.25 3.23
N THR A 194 -2.06 0.37 3.43
CA THR A 194 -0.79 -0.37 3.54
C THR A 194 -0.78 -1.30 4.74
N ALA A 195 -1.22 -0.83 5.92
CA ALA A 195 -1.31 -1.68 7.11
C ALA A 195 -2.31 -2.82 6.92
N ALA A 196 -3.50 -2.56 6.36
CA ALA A 196 -4.49 -3.61 6.11
C ALA A 196 -3.97 -4.66 5.12
N ALA A 197 -3.22 -4.25 4.09
CA ALA A 197 -2.55 -5.19 3.19
C ALA A 197 -1.53 -6.08 3.94
N LEU A 198 -0.77 -5.51 4.89
CA LEU A 198 0.18 -6.26 5.72
C LEU A 198 -0.50 -7.12 6.80
N VAL A 199 -1.66 -6.72 7.34
CA VAL A 199 -2.48 -7.61 8.19
C VAL A 199 -2.97 -8.80 7.37
N GLY A 200 -3.49 -8.52 6.17
CA GLY A 200 -4.00 -9.54 5.26
C GLY A 200 -2.91 -10.47 4.74
N THR A 201 -1.69 -9.96 4.53
CA THR A 201 -0.56 -10.69 3.93
C THR A 201 0.73 -10.39 4.69
N PRO A 202 0.93 -10.98 5.89
CA PRO A 202 2.02 -10.56 6.79
C PRO A 202 3.42 -10.86 6.27
N ASP A 203 3.56 -11.87 5.42
CA ASP A 203 4.82 -12.29 4.80
C ASP A 203 5.14 -11.55 3.48
N LEU A 204 4.43 -10.47 3.14
CA LEU A 204 4.64 -9.69 1.91
C LEU A 204 6.09 -9.21 1.72
N LEU A 205 6.75 -8.79 2.81
CA LEU A 205 8.15 -8.36 2.82
C LEU A 205 9.11 -9.47 3.27
N LEU A 206 8.62 -10.66 3.59
CA LEU A 206 9.49 -11.77 3.97
C LEU A 206 10.18 -12.34 2.72
N ARG A 207 11.51 -12.25 2.70
CA ARG A 207 12.33 -12.88 1.66
C ARG A 207 13.46 -13.68 2.27
N ARG A 208 13.45 -14.98 1.99
CA ARG A 208 14.55 -15.89 2.35
C ARG A 208 15.68 -15.91 1.31
N ASP A 209 15.41 -15.38 0.12
CA ASP A 209 16.39 -15.17 -0.94
C ASP A 209 16.27 -13.76 -1.52
N GLY A 210 17.40 -13.08 -1.70
CA GLY A 210 17.46 -11.67 -2.11
C GLY A 210 16.96 -10.68 -1.05
N TYR A 211 16.70 -9.45 -1.49
CA TYR A 211 16.39 -8.33 -0.58
C TYR A 211 14.99 -7.76 -0.83
N PRO A 212 14.15 -7.62 0.21
CA PRO A 212 12.87 -6.95 0.08
C PRO A 212 13.02 -5.43 0.01
N PRO A 213 12.07 -4.71 -0.60
CA PRO A 213 12.01 -3.26 -0.51
C PRO A 213 11.53 -2.80 0.87
N LEU A 214 11.60 -1.49 1.12
CA LEU A 214 10.75 -0.82 2.09
C LEU A 214 9.50 -0.26 1.41
N LEU A 215 8.42 -0.16 2.15
CA LEU A 215 7.13 0.38 1.71
C LEU A 215 6.85 1.69 2.44
N TRP A 216 6.93 2.81 1.71
CA TRP A 216 6.56 4.13 2.22
C TRP A 216 5.05 4.25 2.39
N LEU A 217 4.62 4.95 3.44
CA LEU A 217 3.24 5.39 3.67
C LEU A 217 3.02 6.74 2.98
N SER A 218 3.23 6.82 1.67
CA SER A 218 3.33 8.10 0.96
C SER A 218 1.99 8.82 0.74
N GLY A 219 0.87 8.14 0.96
CA GLY A 219 -0.47 8.75 0.99
C GLY A 219 -0.73 9.68 2.18
N VAL A 220 0.16 9.65 3.18
CA VAL A 220 0.15 10.56 4.33
C VAL A 220 1.44 11.40 4.38
N GLU A 221 1.39 12.50 5.10
CA GLU A 221 2.56 13.32 5.42
C GLU A 221 2.79 13.33 6.94
N ALA A 222 4.08 13.36 7.31
CA ALA A 222 4.50 13.46 8.69
C ALA A 222 4.50 14.92 9.16
N GLU A 223 4.69 15.12 10.46
CA GLU A 223 4.80 16.44 11.09
C GLU A 223 6.02 17.24 10.59
N ALA A 224 7.07 16.53 10.19
CA ALA A 224 8.26 17.13 9.62
C ALA A 224 8.26 17.00 8.09
N PRO A 225 8.53 18.09 7.35
CA PRO A 225 8.32 18.14 5.90
C PRO A 225 9.24 17.22 5.09
N ASP A 226 10.38 16.81 5.65
CA ASP A 226 11.37 15.94 5.00
C ASP A 226 11.31 14.49 5.50
N ALA A 227 10.41 14.18 6.42
CA ALA A 227 10.26 12.86 7.02
C ALA A 227 9.05 12.10 6.50
N GLY A 228 9.19 10.78 6.45
CA GLY A 228 8.07 9.87 6.21
C GLY A 228 8.18 8.62 7.05
N TYR A 229 7.09 7.88 7.07
CA TYR A 229 6.96 6.60 7.75
C TYR A 229 6.92 5.46 6.75
N HIS A 230 7.44 4.30 7.14
CA HIS A 230 7.52 3.14 6.27
C HIS A 230 7.53 1.84 7.07
N PHE A 231 7.19 0.76 6.36
CA PHE A 231 7.49 -0.60 6.78
C PHE A 231 8.71 -1.12 6.02
N GLU A 232 9.60 -1.83 6.69
CA GLU A 232 10.72 -2.53 6.03
C GLU A 232 11.00 -3.86 6.73
N ALA A 233 11.58 -4.81 6.00
CA ALA A 233 12.12 -5.99 6.65
C ALA A 233 13.52 -5.69 7.22
N TYR A 234 13.77 -6.14 8.45
CA TYR A 234 15.10 -6.16 9.04
C TYR A 234 15.50 -7.60 9.33
N GLY A 235 16.25 -8.20 8.39
CA GLY A 235 16.38 -9.66 8.32
C GLY A 235 15.02 -10.29 7.97
N TYR A 236 14.52 -11.16 8.84
CA TYR A 236 13.18 -11.76 8.72
C TYR A 236 12.16 -11.13 9.66
N ASN A 237 12.52 -10.08 10.39
CA ASN A 237 11.57 -9.31 11.19
C ASN A 237 10.95 -8.21 10.32
N LEU A 238 9.74 -7.79 10.68
CA LEU A 238 9.10 -6.61 10.10
C LEU A 238 9.31 -5.43 11.04
N THR A 239 9.61 -4.26 10.49
CA THR A 239 9.76 -3.05 11.29
C THR A 239 8.90 -1.93 10.77
N PHE A 240 8.49 -1.05 11.68
CA PHE A 240 7.91 0.25 11.37
C PHE A 240 8.88 1.34 11.82
N ASN A 241 9.17 2.30 10.94
CA ASN A 241 10.16 3.32 11.23
C ASN A 241 9.89 4.63 10.47
N ARG A 242 10.63 5.68 10.88
CA ARG A 242 10.61 7.03 10.31
C ARG A 242 11.97 7.36 9.71
N ARG A 243 12.00 8.04 8.56
CA ARG A 243 13.26 8.41 7.88
C ARG A 243 13.19 9.82 7.25
N PRO A 244 14.23 10.68 7.42
CA PRO A 244 14.26 12.05 6.91
C PRO A 244 14.90 12.13 5.51
N HIS A 245 14.28 11.56 4.45
CA HIS A 245 14.83 11.62 3.09
C HIS A 245 13.76 11.62 1.97
N LEU A 246 12.60 12.28 2.19
CA LEU A 246 11.48 12.21 1.24
C LEU A 246 11.82 12.66 -0.20
N GLY A 247 12.72 13.63 -0.35
CA GLY A 247 13.13 14.17 -1.66
C GLY A 247 14.18 13.35 -2.40
N GLN A 248 14.60 12.20 -1.86
CA GLN A 248 15.58 11.32 -2.50
C GLN A 248 14.89 10.06 -3.05
N THR A 249 15.64 9.27 -3.81
CA THR A 249 15.18 7.94 -4.22
C THR A 249 16.30 6.92 -3.97
N ALA A 250 15.91 5.68 -3.71
CA ALA A 250 16.80 4.53 -3.64
C ALA A 250 16.10 3.32 -4.26
N GLU A 251 16.89 2.34 -4.68
CA GLU A 251 16.38 1.17 -5.42
C GLU A 251 15.41 0.29 -4.64
N TYR A 252 15.52 0.34 -3.31
CA TYR A 252 14.67 -0.43 -2.40
C TYR A 252 13.48 0.38 -1.89
N TRP A 253 13.29 1.63 -2.33
CA TRP A 253 12.18 2.48 -1.90
C TRP A 253 10.98 2.29 -2.80
N TRP A 254 9.94 1.67 -2.27
CA TRP A 254 8.72 1.39 -3.00
C TRP A 254 7.55 2.13 -2.36
N HIS A 255 6.56 2.49 -3.18
CA HIS A 255 5.30 3.08 -2.75
C HIS A 255 4.14 2.26 -3.30
N GLY A 256 3.01 2.33 -2.61
CA GLY A 256 1.78 1.66 -3.02
C GLY A 256 0.86 2.58 -3.81
N LEU A 257 0.13 1.99 -4.76
CA LEU A 257 -1.14 2.53 -5.22
C LEU A 257 -2.29 1.70 -4.66
N THR A 258 -3.41 2.35 -4.41
CA THR A 258 -4.64 1.70 -3.94
C THR A 258 -5.76 1.94 -4.94
N VAL A 259 -6.55 0.89 -5.20
CA VAL A 259 -7.85 0.98 -5.88
C VAL A 259 -8.91 0.48 -4.91
N LEU A 260 -9.92 1.30 -4.65
CA LEU A 260 -11.07 0.90 -3.83
C LEU A 260 -12.04 0.11 -4.69
N CYS A 261 -12.56 -1.00 -4.16
CA CYS A 261 -13.61 -1.75 -4.85
C CYS A 261 -14.91 -0.96 -4.77
N GLU A 262 -15.56 -0.80 -5.92
CA GLU A 262 -16.93 -0.30 -5.97
C GLU A 262 -17.87 -1.28 -5.26
N ASP A 263 -19.00 -0.76 -4.79
CA ASP A 263 -20.09 -1.55 -4.18
C ASP A 263 -21.03 -2.09 -5.26
#